data_AF-K2AMA6-F1
#
_entry.id   AF-K2AMA6-F1
#
_cell.length_a   1.000
_cell.length_b   1.000
_cell.length_c   1.000
_cell.angle_alpha   90.00
_cell.angle_beta   90.00
_cell.angle_gamma   90.00
#
_symmetry.space_group_name_H-M   'P 1'
#
loop_
_entity.id
_entity.type
_entity.pdbx_description
1 polymer ?
#
loop_
_entity_poly.entity_id
_entity_poly.type
_entity_poly.pdbx_seq_one_letter_code
_entity_poly.pdbx_strand_id
1 'polypeptide(L)'
;MFLLLLSFGVRAESGGTLPENGDCMRCHQVEARYFSQSPHKKIFEEMGVPPCLFCHGDHTRQSAVERLLMKGPEPRPSVSSEVNSVCMKCHASGDGTKGSALAQEFFQAISRVRQKEIAAISSWRQTLEFQNSQEEFPYVFKQLGTSLKEIHKATHSVRTSIVTPMVDAAVMRAEDLERRYQRELKILFFKRIVWFLGIGALFCALMIPINIRQKR
;
A
#
# COMPACT_ATOMS: atom_id res chain seq x y z
N MET A 1 -42.46 -68.74 -4.70
CA MET A 1 -42.72 -67.46 -5.38
C MET A 1 -42.06 -66.36 -4.56
N PHE A 2 -40.97 -65.82 -5.12
CA PHE A 2 -40.08 -64.71 -4.76
C PHE A 2 -40.03 -64.11 -3.34
N LEU A 3 -38.80 -64.16 -2.82
CA LEU A 3 -38.17 -63.39 -1.73
C LEU A 3 -37.95 -61.90 -2.10
N LEU A 4 -37.68 -61.08 -1.06
CA LEU A 4 -36.84 -59.84 -1.06
C LEU A 4 -37.51 -58.57 -1.67
N LEU A 5 -37.43 -57.33 -1.14
CA LEU A 5 -36.46 -56.65 -0.28
C LEU A 5 -37.05 -55.38 0.36
N LEU A 6 -36.61 -55.11 1.59
CA LEU A 6 -36.61 -53.82 2.27
C LEU A 6 -35.88 -52.78 1.40
N SER A 7 -36.57 -51.71 1.01
CA SER A 7 -35.93 -50.52 0.43
C SER A 7 -35.71 -49.51 1.54
N PHE A 8 -34.62 -49.67 2.29
CA PHE A 8 -34.03 -48.58 3.04
C PHE A 8 -33.51 -47.56 2.03
N GLY A 9 -34.03 -46.33 2.10
CA GLY A 9 -33.48 -45.20 1.37
C GLY A 9 -32.08 -44.91 1.88
N VAL A 10 -31.08 -45.47 1.22
CA VAL A 10 -29.69 -45.05 1.32
C VAL A 10 -29.60 -43.67 0.67
N ARG A 11 -29.67 -42.62 1.49
CA ARG A 11 -29.24 -41.30 1.06
C ARG A 11 -27.72 -41.37 0.92
N ALA A 12 -27.26 -41.34 -0.32
CA ALA A 12 -25.84 -41.23 -0.64
C ALA A 12 -25.28 -39.96 0.04
N GLU A 13 -24.43 -40.15 1.04
CA GLU A 13 -23.50 -39.14 1.51
C GLU A 13 -22.43 -38.97 0.44
N SER A 14 -22.69 -38.08 -0.53
CA SER A 14 -21.67 -37.61 -1.44
C SER A 14 -20.75 -36.64 -0.70
N GLY A 15 -19.67 -37.18 -0.16
CA GLY A 15 -18.32 -36.68 -0.36
C GLY A 15 -18.01 -35.26 0.12
N GLY A 16 -17.33 -35.20 1.27
CA GLY A 16 -16.27 -34.23 1.53
C GLY A 16 -16.74 -32.81 1.82
N THR A 17 -17.17 -32.55 3.06
CA THR A 17 -17.08 -31.20 3.62
C THR A 17 -15.60 -30.83 3.72
N LEU A 18 -15.14 -29.92 2.86
CA LEU A 18 -13.90 -29.19 3.05
C LEU A 18 -13.87 -28.66 4.50
N PRO A 19 -12.74 -28.74 5.23
CA PRO A 19 -12.67 -28.20 6.58
C PRO A 19 -13.03 -26.72 6.55
N GLU A 20 -13.65 -26.24 7.63
CA GLU A 20 -14.18 -24.88 7.88
C GLU A 20 -13.13 -23.76 7.71
N ASN A 21 -12.61 -23.62 6.50
CA ASN A 21 -11.71 -22.56 6.04
C ASN A 21 -12.52 -21.38 5.46
N GLY A 22 -13.84 -21.39 5.66
CA GLY A 22 -14.82 -20.66 4.84
C GLY A 22 -15.03 -19.19 5.22
N ASP A 23 -14.71 -18.76 6.43
CA ASP A 23 -15.16 -17.44 6.91
C ASP A 23 -14.34 -16.28 6.32
N CYS A 24 -13.01 -16.40 6.28
CA CYS A 24 -12.16 -15.33 5.75
C CYS A 24 -12.39 -15.13 4.24
N MET A 25 -12.41 -16.21 3.47
CA MET A 25 -12.52 -16.16 2.01
C MET A 25 -13.90 -15.68 1.53
N ARG A 26 -14.94 -15.84 2.34
CA ARG A 26 -16.30 -15.35 2.04
C ARG A 26 -16.33 -13.84 1.89
N CYS A 27 -15.59 -13.13 2.74
CA CYS A 27 -15.50 -11.67 2.73
C CYS A 27 -14.27 -11.15 1.95
N HIS A 28 -13.14 -11.85 2.01
CA HIS A 28 -11.88 -11.48 1.34
C HIS A 28 -11.68 -12.23 0.01
N GLN A 29 -12.66 -12.10 -0.88
CA GLN A 29 -12.71 -12.88 -2.13
C GLN A 29 -11.57 -12.53 -3.10
N VAL A 30 -11.10 -11.28 -3.10
CA VAL A 30 -10.03 -10.85 -4.01
C VAL A 30 -8.70 -11.46 -3.58
N GLU A 31 -8.40 -11.41 -2.28
CA GLU A 31 -7.24 -12.02 -1.67
C GLU A 31 -7.27 -13.55 -1.86
N ALA A 32 -8.43 -14.18 -1.66
CA ALA A 32 -8.63 -15.61 -1.92
C ALA A 32 -8.36 -15.96 -3.40
N ARG A 33 -8.80 -15.13 -4.35
CA ARG A 33 -8.51 -15.33 -5.78
C ARG A 33 -7.03 -15.21 -6.09
N TYR A 34 -6.31 -14.27 -5.49
CA TYR A 34 -4.85 -14.19 -5.66
C TYR A 34 -4.15 -15.39 -5.02
N PHE A 35 -4.54 -15.76 -3.79
CA PHE A 35 -4.03 -16.94 -3.11
C PHE A 35 -4.27 -18.22 -3.90
N SER A 36 -5.40 -18.34 -4.61
CA SER A 36 -5.68 -19.52 -5.44
C SER A 36 -4.67 -19.73 -6.58
N GLN A 37 -3.92 -18.69 -6.94
CA GLN A 37 -2.84 -18.73 -7.94
C GLN A 37 -1.47 -18.97 -7.28
N SER A 38 -1.39 -18.94 -5.95
CA SER A 38 -0.15 -19.09 -5.20
C SER A 38 0.43 -20.50 -5.29
N PRO A 39 1.77 -20.66 -5.33
CA PRO A 39 2.39 -21.96 -5.15
C PRO A 39 2.01 -22.62 -3.82
N HIS A 40 1.60 -21.84 -2.82
CA HIS A 40 1.21 -22.36 -1.51
C HIS A 40 -0.18 -23.01 -1.48
N LYS A 41 -1.04 -22.80 -2.48
CA LYS A 41 -2.42 -23.33 -2.47
C LYS A 41 -2.41 -24.85 -2.24
N LYS A 42 -1.69 -25.58 -3.08
CA LYS A 42 -1.63 -27.05 -3.04
C LYS A 42 -1.04 -27.57 -1.73
N ILE A 43 0.01 -26.92 -1.23
CA ILE A 43 0.67 -27.29 0.03
C ILE A 43 -0.30 -27.14 1.21
N PHE A 44 -1.03 -26.03 1.28
CA PHE A 44 -2.00 -25.82 2.36
C PHE A 44 -3.20 -26.77 2.27
N GLU A 45 -3.64 -27.13 1.06
CA GLU A 45 -4.67 -28.16 0.85
C GLU A 45 -4.19 -29.53 1.34
N GLU A 46 -2.96 -29.93 1.02
CA GLU A 46 -2.35 -31.19 1.47
C GLU A 46 -2.12 -31.23 2.99
N MET A 47 -1.75 -30.10 3.59
CA MET A 47 -1.59 -29.97 5.04
C MET A 47 -2.93 -29.98 5.79
N GLY A 48 -4.05 -29.77 5.11
CA GLY A 48 -5.38 -29.69 5.73
C GLY A 48 -5.53 -28.52 6.71
N VAL A 49 -4.73 -27.45 6.57
CA VAL A 49 -4.79 -26.28 7.47
C VAL A 49 -5.38 -25.04 6.77
N PRO A 50 -6.09 -24.16 7.49
CA PRO A 50 -6.61 -22.92 6.92
C PRO A 50 -5.47 -21.97 6.52
N PRO A 51 -5.27 -21.67 5.23
CA PRO A 51 -4.10 -20.91 4.77
C PRO A 51 -4.07 -19.48 5.31
N CYS A 52 -5.23 -18.81 5.38
CA CYS A 52 -5.35 -17.44 5.87
C CYS A 52 -4.90 -17.31 7.33
N LEU A 53 -5.34 -18.24 8.18
CA LEU A 53 -5.02 -18.24 9.61
C LEU A 53 -3.56 -18.62 9.87
N PHE A 54 -2.97 -19.47 9.03
CA PHE A 54 -1.57 -19.87 9.17
C PHE A 54 -0.61 -18.67 9.06
N CYS A 55 -0.91 -17.77 8.13
CA CYS A 55 -0.10 -16.57 7.88
C CYS A 55 -0.51 -15.36 8.72
N HIS A 56 -1.82 -15.09 8.87
CA HIS A 56 -2.31 -13.86 9.49
C HIS A 56 -2.83 -14.04 10.93
N GLY A 57 -3.04 -15.27 11.40
CA GLY A 57 -3.71 -15.54 12.66
C GLY A 57 -5.23 -15.34 12.57
N ASP A 58 -5.89 -15.43 13.73
CA ASP A 58 -7.34 -15.26 13.87
C ASP A 58 -7.75 -13.78 14.04
N HIS A 59 -9.06 -13.51 13.89
CA HIS A 59 -9.64 -12.20 14.16
C HIS A 59 -9.80 -11.89 15.67
N THR A 60 -9.61 -12.89 16.55
CA THR A 60 -9.88 -12.80 18.00
C THR A 60 -8.68 -12.26 18.79
N ARG A 61 -7.44 -12.34 18.27
CA ARG A 61 -6.30 -11.57 18.80
C ARG A 61 -6.35 -10.13 18.31
N GLN A 62 -7.15 -9.28 18.96
CA GLN A 62 -7.44 -7.87 18.60
C GLN A 62 -8.07 -7.73 17.21
N SER A 63 -9.28 -7.16 17.21
CA SER A 63 -10.05 -6.96 16.00
C SER A 63 -9.18 -6.24 14.96
N ALA A 64 -9.25 -6.69 13.71
CA ALA A 64 -8.59 -5.99 12.61
C ALA A 64 -8.98 -4.49 12.60
N VAL A 65 -10.16 -4.16 13.12
CA VAL A 65 -10.67 -2.79 13.33
C VAL A 65 -9.90 -2.03 14.42
N GLU A 66 -9.50 -2.61 15.55
CA GLU A 66 -8.62 -1.95 16.54
C GLU A 66 -7.18 -1.75 16.02
N ARG A 67 -6.74 -2.56 15.05
CA ARG A 67 -5.51 -2.31 14.27
C ARG A 67 -5.71 -1.39 13.05
N LEU A 68 -6.93 -1.25 12.52
CA LEU A 68 -7.26 -0.45 11.31
C LEU A 68 -7.88 0.92 11.60
N LEU A 69 -8.41 1.19 12.80
CA LEU A 69 -8.98 2.49 13.18
C LEU A 69 -7.92 3.53 13.60
N MET A 70 -6.69 3.38 13.10
CA MET A 70 -5.77 4.45 12.66
C MET A 70 -6.10 5.89 13.11
N LYS A 71 -6.16 6.14 14.42
CA LYS A 71 -6.05 7.47 15.04
C LYS A 71 -4.72 7.50 15.77
N GLY A 72 -3.64 7.82 15.06
CA GLY A 72 -2.35 8.07 15.70
C GLY A 72 -1.15 7.99 14.74
N PRO A 73 -0.13 8.85 14.91
CA PRO A 73 1.08 8.92 14.09
C PRO A 73 2.16 7.91 14.54
N GLU A 74 1.81 6.66 14.79
CA GLU A 74 2.73 5.63 15.34
C GLU A 74 2.83 4.38 14.43
N PRO A 75 3.96 3.65 14.46
CA PRO A 75 4.36 2.72 13.41
C PRO A 75 3.55 1.42 13.44
N ARG A 76 3.19 0.97 12.23
CA ARG A 76 2.31 -0.17 11.96
C ARG A 76 3.02 -1.49 12.33
N PRO A 77 2.36 -2.43 13.04
CA PRO A 77 2.90 -3.76 13.20
C PRO A 77 2.75 -4.56 11.89
N SER A 78 3.83 -5.23 11.50
CA SER A 78 3.99 -6.27 10.47
C SER A 78 4.05 -5.83 9.00
N VAL A 79 5.03 -4.98 8.67
CA VAL A 79 6.26 -5.56 8.09
C VAL A 79 7.43 -4.85 8.79
N SER A 80 7.75 -5.33 9.98
CA SER A 80 8.88 -4.84 10.76
C SER A 80 10.17 -5.18 10.02
N SER A 81 11.14 -4.26 10.08
CA SER A 81 12.51 -4.41 9.61
C SER A 81 13.31 -5.52 10.32
N GLU A 82 12.69 -6.26 11.25
CA GLU A 82 13.20 -7.50 11.80
C GLU A 82 12.55 -8.68 11.08
N VAL A 83 13.38 -9.42 10.37
CA VAL A 83 13.10 -10.60 9.55
C VAL A 83 12.69 -11.77 10.46
N ASN A 84 11.52 -11.66 11.08
CA ASN A 84 10.70 -12.77 11.59
C ASN A 84 9.41 -12.80 10.76
N SER A 85 9.59 -12.81 9.44
CA SER A 85 8.47 -12.88 8.50
C SER A 85 7.71 -14.19 8.71
N VAL A 86 6.38 -14.18 8.54
CA VAL A 86 5.59 -15.42 8.66
C VAL A 86 6.06 -16.52 7.69
N CYS A 87 6.72 -16.12 6.61
CA CYS A 87 7.37 -17.00 5.64
C CYS A 87 8.43 -17.89 6.30
N MET A 88 9.16 -17.39 7.31
CA MET A 88 10.23 -18.13 7.98
C MET A 88 9.75 -19.25 8.91
N LYS A 89 8.43 -19.34 9.16
CA LYS A 89 7.85 -20.53 9.82
C LYS A 89 8.09 -21.81 9.01
N CYS A 90 8.19 -21.68 7.68
CA CYS A 90 8.44 -22.79 6.77
C CYS A 90 9.73 -22.61 5.96
N HIS A 91 10.15 -21.36 5.71
CA HIS A 91 11.29 -21.04 4.86
C HIS A 91 12.49 -20.52 5.64
N ALA A 92 13.34 -21.44 6.12
CA ALA A 92 14.57 -21.06 6.82
C ALA A 92 15.59 -20.41 5.88
N SER A 93 16.46 -19.56 6.42
CA SER A 93 17.58 -19.00 5.65
C SER A 93 18.49 -20.14 5.16
N GLY A 94 18.65 -20.25 3.84
CA GLY A 94 19.46 -21.31 3.23
C GLY A 94 18.76 -22.67 3.10
N ASP A 95 17.44 -22.76 3.24
CA ASP A 95 16.65 -23.98 3.04
C ASP A 95 16.58 -24.48 1.57
N GLY A 96 17.34 -23.87 0.67
CA GLY A 96 17.34 -24.16 -0.77
C GLY A 96 16.15 -23.56 -1.52
N THR A 97 15.23 -22.86 -0.84
CA THR A 97 14.10 -22.17 -1.46
C THR A 97 14.36 -20.67 -1.59
N LYS A 98 13.50 -19.98 -2.34
CA LYS A 98 13.52 -18.51 -2.47
C LYS A 98 12.57 -17.81 -1.49
N GLY A 99 11.98 -18.52 -0.53
CA GLY A 99 10.87 -18.01 0.28
C GLY A 99 11.23 -16.78 1.12
N SER A 100 12.34 -16.84 1.86
CA SER A 100 12.82 -15.71 2.67
C SER A 100 13.23 -14.49 1.82
N ALA A 101 13.95 -14.74 0.72
CA ALA A 101 14.35 -13.67 -0.21
C ALA A 101 13.14 -12.99 -0.87
N LEU A 102 12.13 -13.77 -1.27
CA LEU A 102 10.90 -13.25 -1.86
C LEU A 102 10.08 -12.40 -0.89
N ALA A 103 10.02 -12.79 0.40
CA ALA A 103 9.35 -12.00 1.42
C ALA A 103 10.00 -10.61 1.57
N GLN A 104 11.34 -10.58 1.59
CA GLN A 104 12.11 -9.35 1.63
C GLN A 104 11.89 -8.49 0.38
N GLU A 105 11.82 -9.12 -0.81
CA GLU A 105 11.55 -8.43 -2.07
C GLU A 105 10.18 -7.74 -2.05
N PHE A 106 9.13 -8.43 -1.61
CA PHE A 106 7.80 -7.80 -1.47
C PHE A 106 7.78 -6.66 -0.47
N PHE A 107 8.45 -6.81 0.66
CA PHE A 107 8.57 -5.73 1.63
C PHE A 107 9.22 -4.49 1.03
N GLN A 108 10.36 -4.67 0.36
CA GLN A 108 11.07 -3.58 -0.30
C GLN A 108 10.21 -2.95 -1.40
N ALA A 109 9.54 -3.76 -2.21
CA ALA A 109 8.67 -3.30 -3.28
C ALA A 109 7.54 -2.39 -2.76
N ILE A 110 6.81 -2.82 -1.73
CA ILE A 110 5.73 -2.03 -1.11
C ILE A 110 6.29 -0.78 -0.41
N SER A 111 7.41 -0.92 0.29
CA SER A 111 8.06 0.19 0.98
C SER A 111 8.49 1.29 0.02
N ARG A 112 9.00 0.93 -1.17
CA ARG A 112 9.33 1.90 -2.23
C ARG A 112 8.12 2.71 -2.65
N VAL A 113 6.98 2.07 -2.92
CA VAL A 113 5.74 2.80 -3.31
C VAL A 113 5.32 3.76 -2.20
N ARG A 114 5.38 3.32 -0.93
CA ARG A 114 5.02 4.16 0.22
C ARG A 114 5.94 5.36 0.41
N GLN A 115 7.25 5.16 0.28
CA GLN A 115 8.21 6.25 0.36
C GLN A 115 7.95 7.30 -0.72
N LYS A 116 7.67 6.87 -1.96
CA LYS A 116 7.33 7.78 -3.07
C LYS A 116 5.99 8.49 -2.88
N GLU A 117 4.97 7.79 -2.38
CA GLU A 117 3.69 8.40 -2.00
C GLU A 117 3.88 9.51 -0.95
N ILE A 118 4.67 9.23 0.10
CA ILE A 118 4.97 10.22 1.16
C ILE A 118 5.70 11.43 0.58
N ALA A 119 6.70 11.22 -0.28
CA ALA A 119 7.46 12.30 -0.92
C ALA A 119 6.59 13.17 -1.85
N ALA A 120 5.66 12.56 -2.57
CA ALA A 120 4.72 13.28 -3.42
C ALA A 120 3.72 14.11 -2.59
N ILE A 121 3.18 13.54 -1.51
CA ILE A 121 2.28 14.25 -0.59
C ILE A 121 2.99 15.39 0.12
N SER A 122 4.24 15.20 0.57
CA SER A 122 5.01 16.25 1.23
C SER A 122 5.29 17.42 0.29
N SER A 123 5.63 17.14 -0.97
CA SER A 123 5.83 18.17 -1.99
C SER A 123 4.55 18.97 -2.27
N TRP A 124 3.39 18.31 -2.34
CA TRP A 124 2.10 18.99 -2.47
C TRP A 124 1.72 19.82 -1.24
N ARG A 125 1.98 19.33 -0.02
CA ARG A 125 1.71 20.13 1.20
C ARG A 125 2.54 21.40 1.21
N GLN A 126 3.82 21.31 0.83
CA GLN A 126 4.67 22.50 0.70
C GLN A 126 4.13 23.49 -0.33
N THR A 127 3.53 23.04 -1.45
CA THR A 127 2.93 23.98 -2.42
C THR A 127 1.77 24.74 -1.80
N LEU A 128 0.91 24.07 -1.03
CA LEU A 128 -0.21 24.72 -0.35
C LEU A 128 0.24 25.73 0.70
N GLU A 129 1.22 25.36 1.52
CA GLU A 129 1.82 26.25 2.52
C GLU A 129 2.41 27.50 1.86
N PHE A 130 3.13 27.34 0.74
CA PHE A 130 3.71 28.47 0.02
C PHE A 130 2.64 29.38 -0.59
N GLN A 131 1.53 28.81 -1.05
CA GLN A 131 0.40 29.54 -1.63
C GLN A 131 -0.57 30.10 -0.59
N ASN A 132 -0.41 29.76 0.69
CA ASN A 132 -1.39 30.02 1.74
C ASN A 132 -2.80 29.51 1.34
N SER A 133 -2.86 28.32 0.74
CA SER A 133 -4.08 27.69 0.23
C SER A 133 -4.54 26.55 1.14
N GLN A 134 -5.86 26.35 1.25
CA GLN A 134 -6.48 25.24 1.99
C GLN A 134 -7.22 24.29 1.02
N GLU A 135 -6.61 23.97 -0.11
CA GLU A 135 -7.18 23.00 -1.05
C GLU A 135 -7.37 21.62 -0.43
N GLU A 136 -8.44 20.95 -0.83
CA GLU A 136 -8.74 19.59 -0.42
C GLU A 136 -7.71 18.58 -0.95
N PHE A 137 -7.61 17.43 -0.28
CA PHE A 137 -6.69 16.37 -0.67
C PHE A 137 -6.95 15.86 -2.10
N PRO A 138 -5.98 15.97 -3.03
CA PRO A 138 -6.20 15.69 -4.43
C PRO A 138 -6.65 14.26 -4.69
N TYR A 139 -7.63 14.11 -5.58
CA TYR A 139 -8.15 12.80 -6.01
C TYR A 139 -7.05 11.86 -6.54
N VAL A 140 -5.99 12.41 -7.15
CA VAL A 140 -4.83 11.63 -7.64
C VAL A 140 -4.12 10.85 -6.52
N PHE A 141 -4.05 11.39 -5.31
CA PHE A 141 -3.48 10.66 -4.17
C PHE A 141 -4.43 9.58 -3.65
N LYS A 142 -5.75 9.78 -3.74
CA LYS A 142 -6.74 8.73 -3.47
C LYS A 142 -6.56 7.54 -4.43
N GLN A 143 -6.27 7.79 -5.71
CA GLN A 143 -5.97 6.75 -6.68
C GLN A 143 -4.66 6.00 -6.38
N LEU A 144 -3.63 6.71 -5.91
CA LEU A 144 -2.38 6.08 -5.46
C LEU A 144 -2.62 5.17 -4.24
N GLY A 145 -3.41 5.64 -3.28
CA GLY A 145 -3.87 4.84 -2.13
C GLY A 145 -4.65 3.58 -2.56
N THR A 146 -5.52 3.68 -3.57
CA THR A 146 -6.19 2.51 -4.16
C THR A 146 -5.20 1.55 -4.80
N SER A 147 -4.20 2.06 -5.53
CA SER A 147 -3.17 1.22 -6.16
C SER A 147 -2.40 0.39 -5.12
N LEU A 148 -2.07 1.01 -3.98
CA LEU A 148 -1.43 0.33 -2.85
C LEU A 148 -2.31 -0.76 -2.22
N LYS A 149 -3.62 -0.55 -2.14
CA LYS A 149 -4.55 -1.58 -1.70
C LYS A 149 -4.57 -2.75 -2.69
N GLU A 150 -4.60 -2.49 -3.99
CA GLU A 150 -4.56 -3.56 -5.00
C GLU A 150 -3.23 -4.33 -4.97
N ILE A 151 -2.09 -3.64 -4.84
CA ILE A 151 -0.77 -4.28 -4.66
C ILE A 151 -0.78 -5.20 -3.43
N HIS A 152 -1.33 -4.73 -2.31
CA HIS A 152 -1.43 -5.53 -1.09
C HIS A 152 -2.31 -6.78 -1.27
N LYS A 153 -3.40 -6.71 -2.03
CA LYS A 153 -4.18 -7.91 -2.36
C LYS A 153 -3.37 -8.87 -3.23
N ALA A 154 -2.68 -8.33 -4.24
CA ALA A 154 -1.90 -9.11 -5.20
C ALA A 154 -0.74 -9.89 -4.57
N THR A 155 -0.19 -9.45 -3.43
CA THR A 155 0.87 -10.22 -2.73
C THR A 155 0.41 -11.58 -2.24
N HIS A 156 -0.90 -11.82 -2.09
CA HIS A 156 -1.44 -13.14 -1.76
C HIS A 156 -1.17 -14.18 -2.87
N SER A 157 -0.85 -13.74 -4.10
CA SER A 157 -0.40 -14.64 -5.16
C SER A 157 0.99 -15.20 -4.91
N VAL A 158 1.79 -14.57 -4.04
CA VAL A 158 3.19 -14.92 -3.78
C VAL A 158 4.00 -15.06 -5.09
N ARG A 159 3.69 -14.20 -6.08
CA ARG A 159 4.33 -14.18 -7.41
C ARG A 159 4.77 -12.76 -7.75
N THR A 160 6.07 -12.58 -7.97
CA THR A 160 6.65 -11.31 -8.43
C THR A 160 6.14 -10.90 -9.80
N SER A 161 5.89 -11.85 -10.70
CA SER A 161 5.35 -11.56 -12.03
C SER A 161 3.98 -10.86 -12.01
N ILE A 162 3.21 -11.00 -10.92
CA ILE A 162 1.93 -10.32 -10.74
C ILE A 162 2.12 -8.98 -10.02
N VAL A 163 2.92 -8.97 -8.95
CA VAL A 163 3.05 -7.81 -8.06
C VAL A 163 3.95 -6.72 -8.65
N THR A 164 5.06 -7.09 -9.28
CA THR A 164 6.10 -6.15 -9.74
C THR A 164 5.55 -5.13 -10.75
N PRO A 165 4.79 -5.51 -11.80
CA PRO A 165 4.21 -4.53 -12.71
C PRO A 165 3.28 -3.52 -12.04
N MET A 166 2.52 -3.96 -11.02
CA MET A 166 1.62 -3.08 -10.25
C MET A 166 2.42 -2.10 -9.38
N VAL A 167 3.50 -2.58 -8.75
CA VAL A 167 4.43 -1.75 -7.98
C VAL A 167 5.09 -0.72 -8.88
N ASP A 168 5.62 -1.11 -10.03
CA ASP A 168 6.32 -0.21 -10.95
C ASP A 168 5.38 0.89 -11.47
N ALA A 169 4.14 0.52 -11.83
CA ALA A 169 3.13 1.51 -12.22
C ALA A 169 2.79 2.49 -11.10
N ALA A 170 2.71 2.02 -9.85
CA ALA A 170 2.43 2.87 -8.70
C ALA A 170 3.62 3.79 -8.35
N VAL A 171 4.85 3.27 -8.40
CA VAL A 171 6.09 4.06 -8.21
C VAL A 171 6.16 5.15 -9.28
N MET A 172 6.01 4.79 -10.55
CA MET A 172 6.07 5.74 -11.66
C MET A 172 5.06 6.88 -11.50
N ARG A 173 3.83 6.56 -11.08
CA ARG A 173 2.80 7.57 -10.82
C ARG A 173 3.14 8.47 -9.63
N ALA A 174 3.64 7.89 -8.54
CA ALA A 174 4.03 8.65 -7.36
C ALA A 174 5.18 9.62 -7.68
N GLU A 175 6.19 9.16 -8.45
CA GLU A 175 7.30 10.00 -8.89
C GLU A 175 6.87 11.11 -9.84
N ASP A 176 5.90 10.86 -10.72
CA ASP A 176 5.37 11.90 -11.60
C ASP A 176 4.67 13.01 -10.80
N LEU A 177 3.86 12.63 -9.80
CA LEU A 177 3.24 13.57 -8.87
C LEU A 177 4.29 14.37 -8.08
N GLU A 178 5.30 13.68 -7.52
CA GLU A 178 6.40 14.34 -6.81
C GLU A 178 7.11 15.36 -7.71
N ARG A 179 7.50 14.97 -8.92
CA ARG A 179 8.16 15.86 -9.90
C ARG A 179 7.29 17.07 -10.26
N ARG A 180 5.99 16.86 -10.42
CA ARG A 180 5.04 17.93 -10.71
C ARG A 180 5.02 18.97 -9.60
N TYR A 181 4.79 18.57 -8.36
CA TYR A 181 4.70 19.50 -7.23
C TYR A 181 6.04 20.16 -6.91
N GLN A 182 7.16 19.44 -7.07
CA GLN A 182 8.50 20.02 -6.98
C GLN A 182 8.75 21.10 -8.04
N ARG A 183 8.22 20.92 -9.26
CA ARG A 183 8.29 21.95 -10.32
C ARG A 183 7.44 23.16 -9.96
N GLU A 184 6.22 22.94 -9.45
CA GLU A 184 5.33 24.01 -9.00
C GLU A 184 5.97 24.82 -7.86
N LEU A 185 6.60 24.17 -6.87
CA LEU A 185 7.37 24.85 -5.82
C LEU A 185 8.47 25.74 -6.37
N LYS A 186 9.27 25.24 -7.33
CA LYS A 186 10.33 26.04 -7.97
C LYS A 186 9.78 27.27 -8.66
N ILE A 187 8.65 27.13 -9.36
CA ILE A 187 7.98 28.24 -10.04
C ILE A 187 7.47 29.27 -9.02
N LEU A 188 6.81 28.81 -7.95
CA LEU A 188 6.28 29.68 -6.89
C LEU A 188 7.40 30.44 -6.18
N PHE A 189 8.49 29.75 -5.84
CA PHE A 189 9.68 30.34 -5.24
C PHE A 189 10.30 31.42 -6.14
N PHE A 190 10.49 31.10 -7.43
CA PHE A 190 11.01 32.05 -8.42
C PHE A 190 10.11 33.29 -8.55
N LYS A 191 8.79 33.11 -8.64
CA LYS A 191 7.82 34.23 -8.70
C LYS A 191 7.95 35.15 -7.48
N ARG A 192 8.11 34.59 -6.28
CA ARG A 192 8.24 35.36 -5.04
C ARG A 192 9.53 36.20 -5.02
N ILE A 193 10.65 35.63 -5.47
CA ILE A 193 11.93 36.37 -5.58
C ILE A 193 11.77 37.54 -6.56
N VAL A 194 11.25 37.28 -7.77
CA VAL A 194 11.05 38.33 -8.78
C VAL A 194 10.16 39.45 -8.25
N TRP A 195 9.10 39.11 -7.52
CA TRP A 195 8.20 40.09 -6.92
C TRP A 195 8.91 40.97 -5.87
N PHE A 196 9.71 40.38 -4.98
CA PHE A 196 10.50 41.14 -4.00
C PHE A 196 11.55 42.06 -4.66
N LEU A 197 12.25 41.57 -5.69
CA LEU A 197 13.20 42.39 -6.44
C LEU A 197 12.51 43.56 -7.14
N GLY A 198 11.34 43.33 -7.74
CA GLY A 198 10.52 44.38 -8.36
C GLY A 198 10.09 45.46 -7.37
N ILE A 199 9.59 45.07 -6.19
CA ILE A 199 9.19 46.02 -5.14
C ILE A 199 10.40 46.78 -4.60
N GLY A 200 11.53 46.09 -4.36
CA GLY A 200 12.76 46.72 -3.91
C GLY A 200 13.26 47.79 -4.89
N ALA A 201 13.23 47.48 -6.19
CA ALA A 201 13.59 48.45 -7.23
C ALA A 201 12.65 49.66 -7.25
N LEU A 202 11.33 49.46 -7.12
CA LEU A 202 10.35 50.54 -7.05
C LEU A 202 10.56 51.42 -5.80
N PHE A 203 10.82 50.81 -4.65
CA PHE A 203 11.09 51.53 -3.40
C PHE A 203 12.37 52.39 -3.50
N CYS A 204 13.45 51.83 -4.04
CA CYS A 204 14.69 52.60 -4.30
C CYS A 204 14.43 53.76 -5.26
N ALA A 205 13.68 53.54 -6.34
CA ALA A 205 13.35 54.60 -7.30
C ALA A 205 12.56 55.76 -6.66
N LEU A 206 11.67 55.47 -5.70
CA LEU A 206 10.92 56.49 -4.97
C LEU A 206 11.76 57.26 -3.93
N MET A 207 12.76 56.62 -3.32
CA MET A 207 13.60 57.23 -2.27
C MET A 207 14.71 58.14 -2.82
N ILE A 208 15.24 57.85 -4.00
CA ILE A 208 16.28 58.67 -4.66
C ILE A 208 15.87 60.17 -4.78
N PRO A 209 14.69 60.54 -5.32
CA PRO A 209 14.31 61.94 -5.47
C PRO A 209 14.03 62.66 -4.15
N ILE A 210 13.62 61.94 -3.09
CA ILE A 210 13.37 62.54 -1.76
C ILE A 210 14.69 63.02 -1.14
N ASN A 211 15.74 62.18 -1.22
CA ASN A 211 17.06 62.52 -0.71
C ASN A 211 17.71 63.69 -1.49
N ILE A 212 17.45 63.78 -2.81
CA ILE A 212 17.93 64.91 -3.63
C ILE A 212 17.26 66.23 -3.22
N ARG A 213 15.98 66.21 -2.84
CA ARG A 213 15.25 67.41 -2.37
C ARG A 213 15.67 67.86 -0.96
N GLN A 214 16.11 66.97 -0.07
CA GLN A 214 16.59 67.36 1.26
C GLN A 214 18.00 68.00 1.25
N LYS A 215 18.76 67.82 0.16
CA LYS A 215 20.09 68.39 -0.02
C LYS A 215 20.13 69.69 -0.84
N ARG A 216 18.98 70.15 -1.36
CA ARG A 216 18.81 71.46 -1.99
C ARG A 216 18.09 72.39 -1.03
#